data_AF-A0A6A8ANK1-F1
#
_entry.id   AF-A0A6A8ANK1-F1
#
_cell.length_a   1.000
_cell.length_b   1.000
_cell.length_c   1.000
_cell.angle_alpha   90.00
_cell.angle_beta   90.00
_cell.angle_gamma   90.00
#
_symmetry.space_group_name_H-M   'P 1'
#
loop_
_entity.id
_entity.type
_entity.pdbx_description
1 polymer ?
#
loop_
_entity_poly.entity_id
_entity_poly.type
_entity_poly.pdbx_seq_one_letter_code
_entity_poly.pdbx_strand_id
1 'polypeptide(L)' 'ERLWKKMERLGLDKNRLHLAWISAAEGQKFASKIKEMKEIVDSVTKEEIEKTLEKLTPKNRQNVANTKNTELMSKSALL' A
#
# COMPACT_ATOMS: atom_id res chain seq x y z
N GLU A 1 2.54 -5.71 -15.42
CA GLU A 1 3.54 -4.60 -15.52
C GLU A 1 3.11 -3.23 -14.98
N ARG A 2 1.90 -2.72 -15.28
CA ARG A 2 1.48 -1.35 -14.87
C ARG A 2 1.70 -1.02 -13.38
N LEU A 3 1.47 -2.00 -12.50
CA LEU A 3 1.69 -1.84 -11.05
C LEU A 3 3.16 -1.67 -10.70
N TRP A 4 4.07 -2.48 -11.25
CA TRP A 4 5.51 -2.32 -11.07
C TRP A 4 6.01 -0.96 -11.56
N LYS A 5 5.55 -0.51 -12.75
CA LYS A 5 5.88 0.83 -13.27
C LYS A 5 5.38 1.95 -12.35
N LYS A 6 4.20 1.77 -11.75
CA LYS A 6 3.69 2.71 -10.74
C LYS A 6 4.56 2.71 -9.48
N MET A 7 4.98 1.53 -9.00
CA MET A 7 5.86 1.41 -7.83
C MET A 7 7.22 2.07 -8.07
N GLU A 8 7.84 1.84 -9.22
CA GLU A 8 9.08 2.52 -9.64
C GLU A 8 8.92 4.04 -9.61
N ARG A 9 7.85 4.55 -10.23
CA ARG A 9 7.59 6.00 -10.27
C ARG A 9 7.38 6.59 -8.88
N LEU A 10 6.85 5.81 -7.93
CA LEU A 10 6.71 6.21 -6.54
C LEU A 10 7.99 5.97 -5.72
N GLY A 11 9.06 5.40 -6.31
CA GLY A 11 10.28 5.04 -5.60
C GLY A 11 10.02 4.01 -4.50
N LEU A 12 9.20 3.02 -4.78
CA LEU A 12 8.91 1.87 -3.92
C LEU A 12 9.67 0.65 -4.43
N ASP A 13 10.12 -0.21 -3.52
CA ASP A 13 10.76 -1.47 -3.90
C ASP A 13 9.76 -2.40 -4.59
N LYS A 14 10.06 -2.74 -5.84
CA LYS A 14 9.28 -3.63 -6.71
C LYS A 14 9.29 -5.08 -6.24
N ASN A 15 10.34 -5.52 -5.55
CA ASN A 15 10.47 -6.89 -5.07
C ASN A 15 9.41 -7.22 -3.99
N ARG A 16 8.78 -6.20 -3.42
CA ARG A 16 7.65 -6.36 -2.49
C ARG A 16 6.34 -6.76 -3.18
N LEU A 17 6.28 -6.76 -4.52
CA LEU A 17 5.13 -7.19 -5.29
C LEU A 17 5.52 -8.34 -6.22
N HIS A 18 4.97 -9.53 -5.98
CA HIS A 18 5.15 -10.71 -6.82
C HIS A 18 3.83 -11.15 -7.44
N LEU A 19 3.86 -11.61 -8.69
CA LEU A 19 2.76 -12.32 -9.35
C LEU A 19 3.23 -13.72 -9.67
N ALA A 20 2.52 -14.71 -9.13
CA ALA A 20 2.81 -16.12 -9.35
C ALA A 20 1.54 -16.84 -9.81
N TRP A 21 1.66 -17.60 -10.90
CA TRP A 21 0.62 -18.51 -11.36
C TRP A 21 0.87 -19.88 -10.73
N ILE A 22 -0.03 -20.27 -9.83
CA ILE A 22 0.07 -21.49 -9.05
C ILE A 22 -1.30 -22.16 -9.09
N SER A 23 -1.35 -23.38 -9.59
CA SER A 23 -2.55 -24.20 -9.63
C SER A 23 -2.82 -24.85 -8.26
N ALA A 24 -4.03 -25.37 -8.08
CA ALA A 24 -4.43 -26.02 -6.83
C ALA A 24 -3.57 -27.24 -6.45
N ALA A 25 -2.94 -27.90 -7.42
CA ALA A 25 -2.06 -29.06 -7.19
C ALA A 25 -0.63 -28.66 -6.80
N GLU A 26 -0.21 -27.41 -7.01
CA GLU A 26 1.16 -26.95 -6.84
C GLU A 26 1.44 -26.41 -5.43
N GLY A 27 0.97 -27.11 -4.38
CA GLY A 27 1.10 -26.66 -2.99
C GLY A 27 2.55 -26.42 -2.55
N GLN A 28 3.50 -27.26 -2.98
CA GLN A 28 4.92 -27.08 -2.67
C GLN A 28 5.49 -25.80 -3.29
N LYS A 29 5.09 -25.48 -4.52
CA LYS A 29 5.50 -24.24 -5.21
C LYS A 29 4.97 -23.01 -4.48
N PHE A 30 3.71 -23.06 -4.01
CA PHE A 30 3.15 -22.01 -3.17
C PHE A 30 3.95 -21.84 -1.88
N ALA A 31 4.20 -22.93 -1.15
CA ALA A 31 4.92 -22.90 0.12
C ALA A 31 6.32 -22.29 -0.04
N SER A 32 7.07 -22.69 -1.07
CA SER A 32 8.38 -22.10 -1.38
C SER A 32 8.26 -20.62 -1.72
N LYS A 33 7.27 -20.22 -2.53
CA LYS A 33 7.10 -18.81 -2.89
C LYS A 33 6.76 -17.92 -1.70
N ILE A 34 5.96 -18.42 -0.76
CA ILE A 34 5.64 -17.70 0.48
C ILE A 34 6.87 -17.58 1.38
N LYS A 35 7.73 -18.60 1.47
CA LYS A 35 8.99 -18.51 2.23
C LYS A 35 9.92 -17.44 1.67
N GLU A 36 10.11 -17.39 0.35
CA GLU A 36 10.87 -16.31 -0.31
C GLU A 36 10.27 -14.93 0.00
N MET A 37 8.94 -14.79 -0.07
CA MET A 37 8.28 -13.52 0.24
C MET A 37 8.40 -13.14 1.71
N LYS A 38 8.43 -14.12 2.61
CA LYS A 38 8.56 -13.88 4.05
C LYS A 38 9.88 -13.19 4.39
N GLU A 39 10.98 -13.60 3.74
CA GLU A 39 12.28 -12.94 3.92
C GLU A 39 12.22 -11.45 3.56
N ILE A 40 11.55 -11.12 2.45
CA ILE A 40 11.34 -9.73 2.02
C ILE A 40 10.49 -8.99 3.05
N VAL A 41 9.37 -9.56 3.49
CA VAL A 41 8.47 -8.94 4.48
C VAL A 41 9.17 -8.69 5.81
N ASP A 42 9.93 -9.67 6.29
CA ASP A 42 10.65 -9.59 7.56
C ASP A 42 11.78 -8.55 7.53
N SER A 43 12.31 -8.22 6.34
CA SER A 43 13.32 -7.17 6.15
C SER A 43 12.78 -5.74 6.12
N VAL A 44 11.46 -5.54 5.95
CA VAL A 44 10.89 -4.19 5.77
C VAL A 44 10.85 -3.45 7.11
N THR A 45 11.39 -2.23 7.14
CA THR A 45 11.38 -1.42 8.37
C THR A 45 10.07 -0.65 8.54
N LYS A 46 9.81 -0.19 9.77
CA LYS A 46 8.65 0.64 10.09
C LYS A 46 8.66 1.94 9.26
N GLU A 47 9.82 2.57 9.12
CA GLU A 47 10.00 3.82 8.37
C GLU A 47 9.67 3.62 6.89
N GLU A 48 10.05 2.48 6.31
CA GLU A 48 9.72 2.14 4.92
C GLU A 48 8.23 1.89 4.74
N ILE A 49 7.57 1.27 5.71
CA ILE A 49 6.12 1.07 5.71
C ILE A 49 5.41 2.43 5.74
N GLU A 50 5.81 3.34 6.63
CA GLU A 50 5.22 4.68 6.75
C GLU A 50 5.38 5.48 5.45
N LYS A 51 6.59 5.50 4.86
CA LYS A 51 6.83 6.12 3.54
C LYS A 51 5.97 5.50 2.45
N THR A 52 5.77 4.18 2.49
CA THR A 52 4.92 3.48 1.52
C THR A 52 3.46 3.89 1.66
N LEU A 53 2.95 3.99 2.90
CA LEU A 53 1.58 4.43 3.17
C LEU A 53 1.33 5.85 2.67
N GLU A 54 2.25 6.77 2.91
CA GLU A 54 2.16 8.15 2.41
C GLU A 54 2.04 8.19 0.88
N LYS A 55 2.90 7.43 0.18
CA LYS A 55 2.94 7.37 -1.29
C LYS A 55 1.74 6.67 -1.92
N LEU A 56 1.15 5.68 -1.25
CA LEU A 56 0.03 4.90 -1.75
C LEU A 56 -1.35 5.50 -1.39
N THR A 57 -1.41 6.36 -0.38
CA THR A 57 -2.67 6.99 0.04
C THR A 57 -3.15 8.00 -1.03
N PRO A 58 -4.35 7.82 -1.60
CA PRO A 58 -4.88 8.74 -2.60
C PRO A 58 -5.19 10.11 -1.96
N LYS A 59 -4.66 11.19 -2.54
CA LYS A 59 -4.86 12.58 -2.08
C LYS A 59 -6.33 13.00 -1.92
N ASN A 60 -7.26 12.35 -2.63
CA ASN A 60 -8.69 12.64 -2.51
C ASN A 60 -9.29 12.35 -1.13
N ARG A 61 -8.65 11.52 -0.28
CA ARG A 61 -9.12 11.31 1.10
C ARG A 61 -8.88 12.50 2.04
N GLN A 62 -7.89 13.34 1.75
CA GLN A 62 -7.62 14.55 2.55
C GLN A 62 -8.66 15.65 2.26
N ASN A 63 -9.17 15.72 1.03
CA ASN A 63 -10.21 16.68 0.65
C ASN A 63 -11.53 16.40 1.38
N VAL A 64 -12.01 15.14 1.42
CA VAL A 64 -13.26 14.81 2.15
C VAL A 64 -13.14 14.99 3.66
N ALA A 65 -11.95 14.81 4.26
CA ALA A 65 -11.75 15.09 5.68
C ALA A 65 -11.74 16.59 5.99
N ASN A 66 -11.10 17.41 5.14
CA ASN A 66 -11.10 18.86 5.29
C ASN A 66 -12.48 19.48 5.05
N THR A 67 -13.23 19.06 4.03
CA THR A 67 -14.57 19.61 3.74
C THR A 67 -15.54 19.35 4.89
N LYS A 68 -15.50 18.16 5.49
CA LYS A 68 -16.36 17.82 6.64
C LYS A 68 -16.00 18.65 7.87
N ASN A 69 -14.71 18.90 8.12
CA ASN A 69 -14.27 19.71 9.26
C ASN A 69 -14.66 21.18 9.08
N THR A 70 -14.50 21.75 7.88
CA THR A 70 -14.95 23.12 7.59
C THR A 70 -16.46 23.28 7.71
N GLU A 71 -17.24 22.25 7.31
CA GLU A 71 -18.70 22.29 7.43
C GLU A 71 -19.17 22.18 8.89
N LEU A 72 -18.48 21.35 9.71
CA LEU A 72 -18.73 21.26 11.15
C LEU A 72 -18.45 22.58 11.88
N MET A 73 -17.31 23.21 11.55
CA MET A 73 -16.91 24.49 12.14
C MET A 73 -17.87 25.62 11.73
N SER A 74 -18.31 25.63 10.46
CA SER A 74 -19.28 26.62 9.98
C SER A 74 -20.67 26.46 10.63
N LYS A 75 -21.13 25.23 10.90
CA LYS A 75 -22.40 24.98 11.60
C LYS A 75 -22.33 25.34 13.08
N SER A 76 -21.18 25.14 13.71
CA SER A 76 -20.98 25.48 15.14
C SER A 76 -20.85 26.98 15.37
N ALA A 77 -20.40 27.76 14.37
CA ALA A 77 -20.29 29.21 14.45
C ALA A 77 -21.62 29.97 14.23
N LEU A 78 -22.69 29.26 13.84
CA LEU A 78 -24.02 29.82 13.57
C LEU A 78 -25.04 29.55 14.71
N LEU A 79 -24.61 28.90 15.79
CA LEU A 79 -25.36 28.66 17.03
C LEU A 79 -24.77 29.54 18.14
#